data_AF-A0A6B2SB94-F1
#
_entry.id   AF-A0A6B2SB94-F1
#
_cell.length_a   1.000
_cell.length_b   1.000
_cell.length_c   1.000
_cell.angle_alpha   90.00
_cell.angle_beta   90.00
_cell.angle_gamma   90.00
#
_symmetry.space_group_name_H-M   'P 1'
#
loop_
_entity.id
_entity.type
_entity.pdbx_description
1 polymer ?
#
loop_
_entity_poly.entity_id
_entity_poly.type
_entity_poly.pdbx_seq_one_letter_code
_entity_poly.pdbx_strand_id
1 'polypeptide(L)'
;GRGTVPHAAGRVLRDGAAAPGEYVAGWIKRGPTGVIGTNRPCSKETVLSLLDDAPALVRRKIPEDPLAGLRAAGLRPVEWPGWLAIESAEAELGRSLGRTIAKIPDWEGLRAAAARGEGRGLTGHT
;
A
#
# COMPACT_ATOMS: atom_id res chain seq x y z
N GLY A 1 -14.03 19.18 10.27
CA GLY A 1 -14.49 18.08 9.38
C GLY A 1 -14.22 16.73 10.04
N ARG A 2 -14.83 15.64 9.58
CA ARG A 2 -14.73 14.29 10.19
C ARG A 2 -13.38 13.57 9.99
N GLY A 3 -12.39 14.20 9.34
CA GLY A 3 -11.09 13.59 9.04
C GLY A 3 -11.16 12.44 8.03
N THR A 4 -12.25 12.34 7.27
CA THR A 4 -12.47 11.33 6.24
C THR A 4 -12.40 11.96 4.85
N VAL A 5 -12.06 11.14 3.84
CA VAL A 5 -12.16 11.54 2.44
C VAL A 5 -13.64 11.50 2.02
N PRO A 6 -14.19 12.57 1.43
CA PRO A 6 -15.56 12.57 0.90
C PRO A 6 -15.77 11.45 -0.11
N HIS A 7 -16.84 10.66 0.04
CA HIS A 7 -17.09 9.52 -0.82
C HIS A 7 -18.59 9.17 -0.94
N ALA A 8 -18.95 8.42 -1.98
CA ALA A 8 -20.23 7.74 -2.15
C ALA A 8 -19.99 6.24 -2.36
N ALA A 9 -20.43 5.39 -1.42
CA ALA A 9 -20.17 3.94 -1.41
C ALA A 9 -18.67 3.53 -1.59
N GLY A 10 -17.75 4.43 -1.25
CA GLY A 10 -16.30 4.22 -1.41
C GLY A 10 -15.70 4.90 -2.65
N ARG A 11 -16.50 5.39 -3.61
CA ARG A 11 -16.01 6.25 -4.72
C ARG A 11 -15.67 7.62 -4.17
N VAL A 12 -14.43 8.09 -4.37
CA VAL A 12 -14.00 9.42 -3.90
C VAL A 12 -14.81 10.51 -4.61
N LEU A 13 -15.23 11.53 -3.88
CA LEU A 13 -15.89 12.70 -4.44
C LEU A 13 -14.92 13.87 -4.60
N ARG A 14 -14.87 14.45 -5.81
CA ARG A 14 -14.19 15.70 -6.15
C ARG A 14 -15.25 16.65 -6.68
N ASP A 15 -15.37 17.83 -6.07
CA ASP A 15 -16.37 18.84 -6.43
C ASP A 15 -17.80 18.28 -6.52
N GLY A 16 -18.13 17.33 -5.63
CA GLY A 16 -19.44 16.68 -5.55
C GLY A 16 -19.67 15.51 -6.53
N ALA A 17 -18.75 15.24 -7.45
CA ALA A 17 -18.84 14.15 -8.41
C ALA A 17 -17.86 13.02 -8.10
N ALA A 18 -18.22 11.79 -8.47
CA ALA A 18 -17.33 10.64 -8.33
C ALA A 18 -16.09 10.83 -9.23
N ALA A 19 -14.90 10.74 -8.63
CA ALA A 19 -13.62 10.79 -9.32
C ALA A 19 -13.29 9.41 -9.91
N PRO A 20 -13.23 9.26 -11.25
CA PRO A 20 -13.04 7.95 -11.87
C PRO A 20 -11.71 7.29 -11.47
N GLY A 21 -11.78 6.10 -10.88
CA GLY A 21 -10.62 5.31 -10.48
C GLY A 21 -10.06 5.63 -9.09
N GLU A 22 -10.67 6.56 -8.36
CA GLU A 22 -10.30 6.87 -6.97
C GLU A 22 -11.30 6.25 -5.99
N TYR A 23 -10.80 5.43 -5.07
CA TYR A 23 -11.61 4.74 -4.07
C TYR A 23 -11.00 4.84 -2.68
N VAL A 24 -11.83 4.76 -1.66
CA VAL A 24 -11.42 4.74 -0.25
C VAL A 24 -12.05 3.58 0.50
N ALA A 25 -11.31 3.06 1.48
CA ALA A 25 -11.75 2.00 2.38
C ALA A 25 -11.15 2.19 3.77
N GLY A 26 -11.70 1.52 4.77
CA GLY A 26 -11.23 1.56 6.15
C GLY A 26 -11.37 2.92 6.84
N TRP A 27 -10.41 3.28 7.69
CA TRP A 27 -10.54 4.48 8.53
C TRP A 27 -10.56 5.78 7.75
N ILE A 28 -9.85 5.88 6.63
CA ILE A 28 -9.90 7.09 5.80
C ILE A 28 -11.30 7.29 5.15
N LYS A 29 -12.09 6.21 5.05
CA LYS A 29 -13.50 6.22 4.62
C LYS A 29 -14.46 6.50 5.79
N ARG A 30 -14.33 5.76 6.91
CA ARG A 30 -15.34 5.72 8.00
C ARG A 30 -14.97 6.48 9.27
N GLY A 31 -13.75 6.99 9.38
CA GLY A 31 -13.16 7.50 10.61
C GLY A 31 -12.41 6.43 11.40
N PRO A 32 -11.57 6.84 12.38
CA PRO A 32 -10.66 5.95 13.12
C PRO A 32 -11.38 5.16 14.22
N THR A 33 -12.40 4.38 13.85
CA THR A 33 -13.18 3.57 14.79
C THR A 33 -13.30 2.13 14.32
N GLY A 34 -13.48 1.22 15.29
CA GLY A 34 -13.60 -0.22 15.06
C GLY A 34 -12.26 -0.98 15.05
N VAL A 35 -12.36 -2.30 15.15
CA VAL A 35 -11.22 -3.23 15.13
C VAL A 35 -10.84 -3.63 13.70
N ILE A 36 -9.72 -4.34 13.52
CA ILE A 36 -9.25 -4.86 12.21
C ILE A 36 -10.38 -5.58 11.44
N GLY A 37 -11.18 -6.41 12.13
CA GLY A 37 -12.30 -7.12 11.52
C GLY A 37 -13.38 -6.22 10.90
N THR A 38 -13.55 -5.00 11.40
CA THR A 38 -14.54 -4.04 10.87
C THR A 38 -14.14 -3.48 9.51
N ASN A 39 -12.86 -3.59 9.13
CA ASN A 39 -12.42 -3.17 7.79
C ASN A 39 -12.91 -4.09 6.68
N ARG A 40 -13.11 -5.38 6.95
CA ARG A 40 -13.50 -6.34 5.92
C ARG A 40 -14.82 -6.01 5.21
N PRO A 41 -15.96 -5.82 5.90
CA PRO A 41 -17.21 -5.44 5.22
C PRO A 41 -17.12 -4.07 4.56
N CYS A 42 -16.42 -3.12 5.19
CA CYS A 42 -16.17 -1.80 4.63
C CYS A 42 -15.42 -1.84 3.30
N SER A 43 -14.36 -2.65 3.21
CA SER A 43 -13.58 -2.83 1.98
C SER A 43 -14.38 -3.57 0.92
N LYS A 44 -15.22 -4.54 1.31
CA LYS A 44 -16.10 -5.26 0.38
C LYS A 44 -17.03 -4.32 -0.37
N GLU A 45 -17.68 -3.37 0.31
CA GLU A 45 -18.53 -2.36 -0.33
C GLU A 45 -17.78 -1.53 -1.37
N THR A 46 -16.56 -1.07 -1.02
CA THR A 46 -15.72 -0.31 -1.95
C THR A 46 -15.30 -1.14 -3.15
N VAL A 47 -14.95 -2.42 -2.96
CA VAL A 47 -14.57 -3.32 -4.06
C VAL A 47 -15.76 -3.60 -4.98
N LEU A 48 -16.98 -3.74 -4.46
CA LEU A 48 -18.17 -3.88 -5.30
C LEU A 48 -18.36 -2.65 -6.20
N SER A 49 -18.20 -1.45 -5.64
CA SER A 49 -18.22 -0.21 -6.44
C SER A 49 -17.13 -0.18 -7.52
N LEU A 50 -15.92 -0.65 -7.20
CA LEU A 50 -14.83 -0.74 -8.18
C LEU A 50 -15.16 -1.72 -9.31
N LEU A 51 -15.75 -2.87 -8.99
CA LEU A 51 -16.14 -3.87 -9.97
C LEU A 51 -17.25 -3.36 -10.90
N ASP A 52 -18.23 -2.62 -10.36
CA ASP A 52 -19.28 -1.96 -11.16
C ASP A 52 -18.69 -0.98 -12.17
N ASP A 53 -17.64 -0.25 -11.77
CA ASP A 53 -16.98 0.76 -12.61
C ASP A 53 -15.91 0.15 -13.54
N ALA A 54 -15.50 -1.10 -13.31
CA ALA A 54 -14.40 -1.76 -14.00
C ALA A 54 -14.50 -1.69 -15.54
N PRO A 55 -15.67 -1.89 -16.19
CA PRO A 55 -15.79 -1.78 -17.64
C PRO A 55 -15.33 -0.41 -18.18
N ALA A 56 -15.53 0.67 -17.43
CA ALA A 56 -15.06 2.00 -17.80
C ALA A 56 -13.57 2.19 -17.48
N LEU A 57 -13.09 1.65 -16.37
CA LEU A 57 -11.71 1.78 -15.94
C LEU A 57 -10.73 1.07 -16.87
N VAL A 58 -11.04 -0.15 -17.31
CA VAL A 58 -10.13 -0.95 -18.16
C VAL A 58 -9.91 -0.34 -19.55
N ARG A 59 -10.75 0.61 -19.97
CA ARG A 59 -10.57 1.34 -21.23
C ARG A 59 -9.52 2.45 -21.13
N ARG A 60 -9.09 2.82 -19.92
CA ARG A 60 -8.06 3.84 -19.71
C ARG A 60 -6.69 3.26 -20.02
N LYS A 61 -5.91 3.98 -20.84
CA LYS A 61 -4.48 3.67 -21.01
C LYS A 61 -3.72 4.19 -19.79
N ILE A 62 -3.00 3.29 -19.12
CA ILE A 62 -2.11 3.59 -17.99
C ILE A 62 -0.73 2.99 -18.27
N PRO A 63 0.36 3.51 -17.66
CA PRO A 63 1.65 2.86 -17.73
C PRO A 63 1.56 1.41 -17.24
N GLU A 64 2.25 0.50 -17.93
CA GLU A 64 2.26 -0.92 -17.58
C GLU A 64 2.99 -1.19 -16.27
N ASP A 65 4.15 -0.55 -16.08
CA ASP A 65 4.91 -0.63 -14.84
C ASP A 65 4.83 0.70 -14.04
N PRO A 66 4.09 0.73 -12.92
CA PRO A 66 4.07 1.90 -12.06
C PRO A 66 5.45 2.19 -11.43
N LEU A 67 6.32 1.18 -11.25
CA LEU A 67 7.64 1.37 -10.65
C LEU A 67 8.56 2.18 -11.57
N ALA A 68 8.50 1.97 -12.88
CA ALA A 68 9.23 2.80 -13.84
C ALA A 68 8.88 4.30 -13.68
N GLY A 69 7.59 4.62 -13.53
CA GLY A 69 7.12 5.98 -13.30
C GLY A 69 7.61 6.57 -11.98
N LEU A 70 7.53 5.79 -10.89
CA LEU A 70 8.03 6.21 -9.57
C LEU A 70 9.55 6.46 -9.60
N ARG A 71 10.32 5.58 -10.24
CA ARG A 71 11.78 5.72 -10.37
C ARG A 71 12.16 6.92 -11.24
N ALA A 72 11.43 7.17 -12.34
CA ALA A 72 11.62 8.36 -13.17
C ALA A 72 11.34 9.66 -12.40
N ALA A 73 10.46 9.63 -11.40
CA ALA A 73 10.20 10.74 -10.49
C ALA A 73 11.27 10.87 -9.37
N GLY A 74 12.35 10.09 -9.40
CA GLY A 74 13.42 10.11 -8.40
C GLY A 74 13.09 9.36 -7.10
N LEU A 75 12.00 8.59 -7.07
CA LEU A 75 11.61 7.79 -5.92
C LEU A 75 12.33 6.43 -5.93
N ARG A 76 12.53 5.86 -4.74
CA ARG A 76 13.08 4.52 -4.54
C ARG A 76 12.07 3.68 -3.76
N PRO A 77 11.10 3.03 -4.44
CA PRO A 77 10.13 2.16 -3.78
C PRO A 77 10.82 0.95 -3.14
N VAL A 78 10.46 0.62 -1.91
CA VAL A 78 10.84 -0.65 -1.29
C VAL A 78 9.89 -1.71 -1.82
N GLU A 79 10.41 -2.58 -2.69
CA GLU A 79 9.67 -3.71 -3.23
C GLU A 79 9.58 -4.87 -2.22
N TRP A 80 8.80 -5.90 -2.56
CA TRP A 80 8.56 -7.03 -1.67
C TRP A 80 9.84 -7.70 -1.14
N PRO A 81 10.89 -7.97 -1.93
CA PRO A 81 12.15 -8.51 -1.40
C PRO A 81 12.84 -7.59 -0.39
N GLY A 82 12.77 -6.27 -0.60
CA GLY A 82 13.32 -5.29 0.34
C GLY A 82 12.52 -5.26 1.65
N TRP A 83 11.20 -5.37 1.59
CA TRP A 83 10.36 -5.51 2.78
C TRP A 83 10.73 -6.77 3.59
N LEU A 84 10.87 -7.93 2.94
CA LEU A 84 11.29 -9.17 3.60
C LEU A 84 12.69 -9.06 4.22
N ALA A 85 13.59 -8.29 3.59
CA ALA A 85 14.92 -8.03 4.13
C ALA A 85 14.87 -7.16 5.40
N ILE A 86 13.93 -6.21 5.49
CA ILE A 86 13.65 -5.48 6.74
C ILE A 86 13.19 -6.44 7.82
N GLU A 87 12.19 -7.29 7.53
CA GLU A 87 11.67 -8.25 8.53
C GLU A 87 12.78 -9.18 9.06
N SER A 88 13.65 -9.67 8.17
CA SER A 88 14.81 -10.48 8.54
C SER A 88 15.79 -9.73 9.44
N ALA A 89 16.11 -8.47 9.10
CA ALA A 89 17.01 -7.64 9.90
C ALA A 89 16.43 -7.32 11.29
N GLU A 90 15.12 -7.08 11.40
CA GLU A 90 14.44 -6.86 12.69
C GLU A 90 14.42 -8.13 13.56
N ALA A 91 14.28 -9.31 12.95
CA ALA A 91 14.40 -10.58 13.65
C ALA A 91 15.84 -10.85 14.12
N GLU A 92 16.85 -10.51 13.30
CA GLU A 92 18.26 -10.60 13.68
C GLU A 92 18.61 -9.67 14.84
N LEU A 93 18.17 -8.40 14.79
CA LEU A 93 18.33 -7.45 15.88
C LEU A 93 17.59 -7.93 17.14
N GLY A 94 16.41 -8.54 16.98
CA GLY A 94 15.71 -9.19 18.08
C GLY A 94 16.58 -10.23 18.75
N ARG A 95 17.11 -11.18 17.98
CA ARG A 95 17.96 -12.28 18.48
C ARG A 95 19.20 -11.77 19.22
N SER A 96 19.87 -10.75 18.72
CA SER A 96 21.06 -10.18 19.38
C SER A 96 20.75 -9.52 20.72
N LEU A 97 19.49 -9.13 20.95
CA LEU A 97 18.99 -8.53 22.18
C LEU A 97 18.21 -9.52 23.07
N GLY A 98 18.19 -10.82 22.74
CA GLY A 98 17.42 -11.82 23.48
C GLY A 98 15.91 -11.69 23.33
N ARG A 99 15.43 -11.10 22.23
CA ARG A 99 14.00 -10.91 21.89
C ARG A 99 13.67 -11.67 20.60
N THR A 100 12.39 -11.90 20.33
CA THR A 100 11.96 -12.48 19.04
C THR A 100 12.19 -11.49 17.89
N ILE A 101 11.82 -10.23 18.09
CA ILE A 101 11.92 -9.14 17.10
C ILE A 101 12.25 -7.84 17.84
N ALA A 102 13.09 -7.01 17.23
CA ALA A 102 13.31 -5.63 17.61
C ALA A 102 13.18 -4.73 16.38
N LYS A 103 12.37 -3.67 16.47
CA LYS A 103 12.11 -2.77 15.35
C LYS A 103 13.31 -1.88 15.07
N ILE A 104 13.61 -1.69 13.78
CA ILE A 104 14.57 -0.68 13.35
C ILE A 104 13.87 0.68 13.47
N PRO A 105 14.37 1.60 14.32
CA PRO A 105 13.60 2.77 14.73
C PRO A 105 13.72 3.96 13.77
N ASP A 106 14.60 3.87 12.77
CA ASP A 106 14.94 4.98 11.90
C ASP A 106 14.93 4.60 10.42
N TRP A 107 14.78 5.63 9.60
CA TRP A 107 14.67 5.48 8.15
C TRP A 107 15.96 5.01 7.48
N GLU A 108 17.12 5.35 8.03
CA GLU A 108 18.40 4.97 7.45
C GLU A 108 18.61 3.46 7.57
N GLY A 109 18.39 2.91 8.77
CA GLY A 109 18.43 1.48 9.03
C GLY A 109 17.40 0.70 8.21
N LEU A 110 16.15 1.21 8.11
CA LEU A 110 15.12 0.56 7.29
C LEU A 110 15.53 0.48 5.81
N ARG A 111 16.08 1.58 5.26
CA ARG A 111 16.58 1.60 3.88
C ARG A 111 17.81 0.71 3.68
N ALA A 112 18.74 0.72 4.63
CA ALA A 112 19.94 -0.12 4.59
C ALA A 112 19.59 -1.61 4.66
N ALA A 113 18.57 -1.99 5.45
CA ALA A 113 18.07 -3.35 5.51
C ALA A 113 17.36 -3.74 4.21
N ALA A 114 16.49 -2.88 3.68
CA ALA A 114 15.78 -3.12 2.42
C ALA A 114 16.74 -3.37 1.24
N ALA A 115 17.80 -2.58 1.13
CA ALA A 115 18.80 -2.70 0.07
C ALA A 115 19.49 -4.07 0.01
N ARG A 116 19.47 -4.87 1.08
CA ARG A 116 20.03 -6.24 1.10
C ARG A 116 19.18 -7.23 0.29
N GLY A 117 17.90 -6.94 0.12
CA GLY A 117 16.94 -7.74 -0.67
C GLY A 117 16.81 -7.27 -2.12
N GLU A 118 17.15 -6.01 -2.38
CA GLU A 118 17.15 -5.42 -3.72
C GLU A 118 18.28 -6.02 -4.57
N GLY A 119 17.94 -6.63 -5.71
CA GLY A 119 18.88 -7.35 -6.59
C GLY A 119 18.73 -8.88 -6.59
N ARG A 120 17.96 -9.47 -5.67
CA ARG A 120 17.66 -10.92 -5.65
C ARG A 120 16.35 -11.31 -6.33
N GLY A 121 15.54 -10.33 -6.77
CA GLY A 121 14.16 -10.52 -7.23
C GLY A 121 13.92 -10.55 -8.75
N LEU A 122 14.96 -10.50 -9.59
CA LEU A 122 14.80 -10.44 -11.06
C LEU A 122 15.12 -11.76 -11.79
N THR A 123 15.40 -12.85 -11.08
CA THR A 123 15.60 -14.18 -11.69
C THR A 123 14.39 -15.05 -11.41
N GLY A 124 13.38 -14.97 -12.27
CA GLY A 124 12.24 -15.87 -12.22
C GLY A 124 10.98 -15.10 -12.55
N HIS A 125 10.68 -15.03 -13.85
CA HIS A 125 9.39 -15.09 -14.51
C HIS A 125 9.72 -14.85 -16.00
N THR A 126 10.35 -15.85 -16.61
CA THR A 126 10.31 -16.09 -18.06
C THR A 126 9.20 -17.09 -18.33
#